data_AF-A0AAD0KYP3-F1
#
_entry.id   AF-A0AAD0KYP3-F1
#
_cell.length_a   1.000
_cell.length_b   1.000
_cell.length_c   1.000
_cell.angle_alpha   90.00
_cell.angle_beta   90.00
_cell.angle_gamma   90.00
#
_symmetry.space_group_name_H-M   'P 1'
#
loop_
_entity.id
_entity.type
_entity.pdbx_description
1 polymer ?
#
loop_
_entity_poly.entity_id
_entity_poly.type
_entity_poly.pdbx_seq_one_letter_code
_entity_poly.pdbx_strand_id
1 'polypeptide(L)'
;MRVIVVVILSLFLIGGTSMAIIKGVEHLRSEKQKRQKAESIKESKKEVKEQAKARQKIALWVVQHYEGAEPIKTIEVGKIRTHGILGSGGSSVSIIINSKKKNMIEGIGVDQQGNPTSVGFSFTDSDYKYVEEKLSNKNLDGINILYWEEENDTRFK
;
A
#
# COMPACT_ATOMS: atom_id res chain seq x y z
N MET A 1 -32.70 -21.30 68.18
CA MET A 1 -32.01 -20.49 67.15
C MET A 1 -33.03 -19.55 66.54
N ARG A 2 -32.87 -18.24 66.79
CA ARG A 2 -33.72 -17.16 66.25
C ARG A 2 -32.82 -16.23 65.42
N VAL A 3 -33.43 -15.63 64.39
CA VAL A 3 -32.95 -14.50 63.57
C VAL A 3 -32.02 -14.93 62.42
N ILE A 4 -32.46 -15.16 61.16
CA ILE A 4 -33.15 -14.29 60.18
C ILE A 4 -32.25 -13.14 59.67
N VAL A 5 -31.85 -13.24 58.40
CA VAL A 5 -31.57 -12.14 57.45
C VAL A 5 -30.38 -11.23 57.77
N VAL A 6 -29.27 -11.51 57.09
CA VAL A 6 -28.51 -10.48 56.33
C VAL A 6 -28.04 -11.12 55.02
N VAL A 7 -28.99 -11.39 54.11
CA VAL A 7 -28.73 -11.82 52.72
C VAL A 7 -28.74 -10.63 51.75
N ILE A 8 -28.92 -9.40 52.22
CA ILE A 8 -29.08 -8.23 51.34
C ILE A 8 -28.34 -7.06 51.97
N LEU A 9 -27.07 -6.79 51.59
CA LEU A 9 -26.43 -5.45 51.56
C LEU A 9 -24.90 -5.40 51.33
N SER A 10 -24.29 -6.33 50.57
CA SER A 10 -22.88 -6.13 50.16
C SER A 10 -22.55 -6.50 48.71
N LEU A 11 -23.56 -6.61 47.85
CA LEU A 11 -23.38 -6.84 46.40
C LEU A 11 -23.41 -5.56 45.54
N PHE A 12 -23.33 -4.37 46.12
CA PHE A 12 -23.46 -3.11 45.38
C PHE A 12 -22.26 -2.16 45.46
N LEU A 13 -21.03 -2.69 45.36
CA LEU A 13 -19.84 -1.83 45.10
C LEU A 13 -18.85 -2.43 44.08
N ILE A 14 -19.31 -3.22 43.11
CA ILE A 14 -18.47 -3.64 41.96
C ILE A 14 -19.22 -3.46 40.62
N GLY A 15 -20.02 -2.40 40.52
CA GLY A 15 -20.75 -2.06 39.28
C GLY A 15 -20.24 -0.79 38.58
N GLY A 16 -19.69 0.16 39.32
CA GLY A 16 -19.36 1.50 38.78
C GLY A 16 -17.94 1.64 38.23
N THR A 17 -16.95 0.99 38.85
CA THR A 17 -15.53 1.13 38.48
C THR A 17 -15.19 0.34 37.21
N SER A 18 -15.73 -0.88 37.07
CA SER A 18 -15.46 -1.75 35.93
C SER A 18 -15.92 -1.15 34.60
N MET A 19 -17.09 -0.50 34.58
CA MET A 19 -17.66 0.07 33.33
C MET A 19 -16.93 1.34 32.88
N ALA A 20 -16.48 2.18 33.82
CA ALA A 20 -15.63 3.34 33.52
C ALA A 20 -14.25 2.93 33.01
N ILE A 21 -13.67 1.86 33.57
CA ILE A 21 -12.39 1.29 33.11
C ILE A 21 -12.53 0.68 31.71
N ILE A 22 -13.60 -0.10 31.44
CA ILE A 22 -13.84 -0.70 30.11
C ILE A 22 -14.08 0.39 29.04
N LYS A 23 -14.94 1.39 29.33
CA LYS A 23 -15.16 2.52 28.40
C LYS A 23 -13.90 3.36 28.19
N GLY A 24 -13.10 3.55 29.24
CA GLY A 24 -11.80 4.23 29.16
C GLY A 24 -10.80 3.48 28.28
N VAL A 25 -10.72 2.15 28.42
CA VAL A 25 -9.83 1.28 27.62
C VAL A 25 -10.26 1.21 26.15
N GLU A 26 -11.55 1.10 25.86
CA GLU A 26 -12.07 1.13 24.48
C GLU A 26 -11.80 2.48 23.80
N HIS A 27 -12.03 3.59 24.51
CA HIS A 27 -11.73 4.93 24.01
C HIS A 27 -10.23 5.10 23.73
N LEU A 28 -9.36 4.66 24.64
CA LEU A 28 -7.91 4.70 24.46
C LEU A 28 -7.45 3.83 23.26
N ARG A 29 -8.08 2.66 23.05
CA ARG A 29 -7.79 1.79 21.89
C ARG A 29 -8.21 2.45 20.58
N SER A 30 -9.39 3.06 20.53
CA SER A 30 -9.89 3.79 19.35
C SER A 30 -9.01 5.01 19.02
N GLU A 31 -8.63 5.79 20.03
CA GLU A 31 -7.72 6.93 19.86
C GLU A 31 -6.32 6.49 19.40
N LYS A 32 -5.80 5.39 19.95
CA LYS A 32 -4.53 4.79 19.50
C LYS A 32 -4.61 4.34 18.03
N GLN A 33 -5.71 3.70 17.62
CA GLN A 33 -5.93 3.28 16.23
C GLN A 33 -6.03 4.48 15.27
N LYS A 34 -6.75 5.55 15.65
CA LYS A 34 -6.82 6.78 14.84
C LYS A 34 -5.46 7.44 14.69
N ARG A 35 -4.67 7.51 15.77
CA ARG A 35 -3.29 8.04 15.74
C ARG A 35 -2.39 7.22 14.84
N GLN A 36 -2.40 5.89 14.98
CA GLN A 36 -1.65 4.98 14.11
C GLN A 36 -2.02 5.13 12.64
N LYS A 37 -3.33 5.27 12.34
CA LYS A 37 -3.80 5.50 10.97
C LYS A 37 -3.33 6.85 10.43
N ALA A 38 -3.37 7.91 11.23
CA ALA A 38 -2.91 9.24 10.84
C ALA A 38 -1.37 9.30 10.66
N GLU A 39 -0.61 8.63 11.53
CA GLU A 39 0.84 8.47 11.43
C GLU A 39 1.21 7.66 10.18
N SER A 40 0.53 6.54 9.93
CA SER A 40 0.68 5.75 8.71
C SER A 40 0.41 6.60 7.46
N ILE A 41 -0.69 7.35 7.40
CA ILE A 41 -0.97 8.25 6.26
C ILE A 41 0.11 9.32 6.08
N LYS A 42 0.65 9.86 7.17
CA LYS A 42 1.71 10.88 7.11
C LYS A 42 3.04 10.27 6.64
N GLU A 43 3.37 9.08 7.13
CA GLU A 43 4.54 8.32 6.72
C GLU A 43 4.44 7.92 5.25
N SER A 44 3.30 7.38 4.81
CA SER A 44 2.95 7.13 3.40
C SER A 44 3.16 8.37 2.53
N LYS A 45 2.64 9.55 2.93
CA LYS A 45 2.82 10.80 2.16
C LYS A 45 4.29 11.24 2.09
N LYS A 46 5.04 11.11 3.18
CA LYS A 46 6.47 11.44 3.22
C LYS A 46 7.27 10.48 2.35
N GLU A 47 6.99 9.20 2.45
CA GLU A 47 7.65 8.14 1.69
C GLU A 47 7.35 8.24 0.19
N VAL A 48 6.10 8.53 -0.17
CA VAL A 48 5.72 8.84 -1.57
C VAL A 48 6.53 10.03 -2.06
N LYS A 49 6.73 11.07 -1.24
CA LYS A 49 7.57 12.22 -1.62
C LYS A 49 9.04 11.84 -1.80
N GLU A 50 9.57 10.94 -0.95
CA GLU A 50 10.95 10.45 -1.05
C GLU A 50 11.17 9.58 -2.30
N GLN A 51 10.18 8.74 -2.65
CA GLN A 51 10.25 7.84 -3.80
C GLN A 51 9.70 8.42 -5.10
N ALA A 52 9.07 9.61 -5.09
CA ALA A 52 8.37 10.19 -6.24
C ALA A 52 9.23 10.21 -7.50
N LYS A 53 10.50 10.63 -7.38
CA LYS A 53 11.44 10.71 -8.50
C LYS A 53 11.73 9.33 -9.09
N ALA A 54 11.96 8.32 -8.24
CA ALA A 54 12.19 6.95 -8.69
C ALA A 54 10.94 6.37 -9.36
N ARG A 55 9.76 6.56 -8.75
CA ARG A 55 8.49 6.09 -9.31
C ARG A 55 8.15 6.75 -10.65
N GLN A 56 8.50 8.02 -10.86
CA GLN A 56 8.38 8.66 -12.18
C GLN A 56 9.33 8.04 -13.23
N LYS A 57 10.58 7.73 -12.86
CA LYS A 57 11.50 7.01 -13.78
C LYS A 57 10.94 5.65 -14.17
N ILE A 58 10.38 4.92 -13.19
CA ILE A 58 9.72 3.63 -13.41
C ILE A 58 8.54 3.80 -14.36
N ALA A 59 7.65 4.77 -14.12
CA ALA A 59 6.52 5.04 -15.01
C ALA A 59 6.98 5.34 -16.45
N LEU A 60 8.01 6.18 -16.61
CA LEU A 60 8.57 6.48 -17.93
C LEU A 60 9.10 5.22 -18.62
N TRP A 61 9.87 4.41 -17.89
CA TRP A 61 10.41 3.16 -18.42
C TRP A 61 9.29 2.22 -18.87
N VAL A 62 8.19 2.14 -18.14
CA VAL A 62 7.02 1.32 -18.50
C VAL A 62 6.39 1.80 -19.80
N VAL A 63 6.18 3.11 -19.94
CA VAL A 63 5.66 3.68 -21.21
C VAL A 63 6.58 3.37 -22.39
N GLN A 64 7.88 3.32 -22.14
CA GLN A 64 8.90 3.10 -23.18
C GLN A 64 9.13 1.62 -23.53
N HIS A 65 8.65 0.69 -22.72
CA HIS A 65 8.91 -0.76 -22.92
C HIS A 65 7.64 -1.62 -22.87
N TYR A 66 6.45 -1.03 -22.80
CA TYR A 66 5.20 -1.79 -22.88
C TYR A 66 4.29 -1.25 -23.97
N GLU A 67 3.74 -2.18 -24.75
CA GLU A 67 2.80 -1.90 -25.82
C GLU A 67 1.57 -2.79 -25.75
N GLY A 68 0.43 -2.22 -26.10
CA GLY A 68 -0.85 -2.91 -26.18
C GLY A 68 -1.74 -2.22 -27.21
N ALA A 69 -2.87 -2.84 -27.53
CA ALA A 69 -3.81 -2.29 -28.52
C ALA A 69 -4.37 -0.92 -28.09
N GLU A 70 -4.58 -0.73 -26.78
CA GLU A 70 -5.04 0.54 -26.21
C GLU A 70 -3.84 1.36 -25.72
N PRO A 71 -3.81 2.69 -25.98
CA PRO A 71 -2.75 3.54 -25.49
C PRO A 71 -2.72 3.57 -23.96
N ILE A 72 -1.53 3.72 -23.39
CA ILE A 72 -1.34 3.90 -21.95
C ILE A 72 -1.80 5.30 -21.58
N LYS A 73 -2.86 5.40 -20.78
CA LYS A 73 -3.45 6.66 -20.30
C LYS A 73 -3.24 6.85 -18.79
N THR A 74 -3.10 5.76 -18.06
CA THR A 74 -2.84 5.78 -16.62
C THR A 74 -1.78 4.76 -16.27
N ILE A 75 -0.81 5.19 -15.46
CA ILE A 75 0.12 4.30 -14.80
C ILE A 75 -0.03 4.53 -13.33
N GLU A 76 -0.48 3.51 -12.64
CA GLU A 76 -0.32 3.48 -11.21
C GLU A 76 1.14 3.01 -10.96
N VAL A 77 1.85 3.56 -9.96
CA VAL A 77 3.15 3.04 -9.49
C VAL A 77 3.12 2.77 -7.99
N GLY A 78 3.45 1.53 -7.63
CA GLY A 78 3.43 1.06 -6.26
C GLY A 78 4.59 1.56 -5.42
N LYS A 79 4.57 1.17 -4.15
CA LYS A 79 5.70 1.33 -3.25
C LYS A 79 6.88 0.50 -3.71
N ILE A 80 8.05 1.14 -3.81
CA ILE A 80 9.31 0.43 -4.02
C ILE A 80 9.65 -0.23 -2.69
N ARG A 81 9.65 -1.57 -2.68
CA ARG A 81 9.95 -2.38 -1.50
C ARG A 81 11.36 -2.95 -1.61
N THR A 82 12.08 -2.91 -0.50
CA THR A 82 13.40 -3.53 -0.35
C THR A 82 13.26 -4.85 0.40
N HIS A 83 13.87 -5.91 -0.12
CA HIS A 83 13.71 -7.27 0.37
C HIS A 83 15.00 -7.80 1.00
N GLY A 84 14.85 -8.74 1.93
CA GLY A 84 15.97 -9.38 2.62
C GLY A 84 16.63 -8.52 3.71
N ILE A 85 17.45 -9.16 4.54
CA ILE A 85 18.21 -8.48 5.60
C ILE A 85 19.19 -7.53 4.92
N LEU A 86 19.17 -6.25 5.34
CA LEU A 86 20.01 -5.17 4.78
C LEU A 86 19.85 -4.97 3.25
N GLY A 87 18.72 -5.39 2.66
CA GLY A 87 18.48 -5.23 1.22
C GLY A 87 19.17 -6.26 0.33
N SER A 88 19.64 -7.38 0.89
CA SER A 88 20.24 -8.49 0.15
C SER A 88 19.36 -9.09 -0.95
N GLY A 89 18.03 -8.97 -0.82
CA GLY A 89 17.06 -9.41 -1.84
C GLY A 89 16.77 -8.38 -2.93
N GLY A 90 17.46 -7.23 -2.90
CA GLY A 90 17.22 -6.13 -3.84
C GLY A 90 15.91 -5.38 -3.58
N SER A 91 15.61 -4.44 -4.48
CA SER A 91 14.38 -3.65 -4.42
C SER A 91 13.53 -3.90 -5.66
N SER A 92 12.22 -3.89 -5.49
CA SER A 92 11.29 -4.04 -6.60
C SER A 92 10.01 -3.25 -6.40
N VAL A 93 9.25 -3.10 -7.48
CA VAL A 93 8.01 -2.32 -7.54
C VAL A 93 7.00 -3.02 -8.44
N SER A 94 5.73 -2.92 -8.09
CA SER A 94 4.62 -3.31 -8.97
C SER A 94 4.04 -2.08 -9.66
N ILE A 95 3.48 -2.25 -10.85
CA ILE A 95 2.78 -1.22 -11.64
C ILE A 95 1.44 -1.74 -12.17
N ILE A 96 0.46 -0.86 -12.40
CA ILE A 96 -0.82 -1.20 -13.01
C ILE A 96 -1.06 -0.26 -14.17
N ILE A 97 -1.20 -0.82 -15.37
CA ILE A 97 -1.48 -0.06 -16.58
C ILE A 97 -3.00 0.09 -16.76
N ASN A 98 -3.44 1.33 -17.01
CA ASN A 98 -4.83 1.70 -17.26
C ASN A 98 -5.83 1.22 -16.21
N SER A 99 -5.38 1.15 -14.95
CA SER A 99 -6.18 0.75 -13.78
C SER A 99 -6.83 -0.63 -13.87
N LYS A 100 -6.36 -1.49 -14.78
CA LYS A 100 -6.86 -2.86 -14.96
C LYS A 100 -5.94 -3.85 -14.27
N LYS A 101 -6.46 -4.62 -13.32
CA LYS A 101 -5.70 -5.63 -12.55
C LYS A 101 -4.94 -6.62 -13.44
N LYS A 102 -5.54 -7.11 -14.52
CA LYS A 102 -4.89 -8.01 -15.48
C LYS A 102 -3.67 -7.40 -16.19
N ASN A 103 -3.55 -6.07 -16.15
CA ASN A 103 -2.42 -5.32 -16.72
C ASN A 103 -1.41 -4.89 -15.65
N MET A 104 -1.32 -5.69 -14.58
CA MET A 104 -0.24 -5.56 -13.61
C MET A 104 1.07 -6.05 -14.20
N ILE A 105 2.15 -5.39 -13.79
CA ILE A 105 3.47 -5.99 -13.80
C ILE A 105 3.99 -5.99 -12.37
N GLU A 106 4.31 -7.17 -11.86
CA GLU A 106 4.79 -7.38 -10.50
C GLU A 106 6.30 -7.53 -10.46
N GLY A 107 6.95 -6.84 -9.51
CA GLY A 107 8.35 -7.10 -9.21
C GLY A 107 9.35 -6.58 -10.26
N ILE A 108 9.09 -5.43 -10.89
CA ILE A 108 10.12 -4.71 -11.66
C ILE A 108 11.30 -4.42 -10.72
N GLY A 109 12.50 -4.87 -11.07
CA GLY A 109 13.70 -4.64 -10.28
C GLY A 109 14.12 -3.17 -10.30
N VAL A 110 14.61 -2.66 -9.17
CA VAL A 110 15.00 -1.26 -9.02
C VAL A 110 16.36 -1.16 -8.32
N ASP A 111 17.28 -0.38 -8.87
CA ASP A 111 18.57 -0.07 -8.24
C ASP A 111 18.44 0.98 -7.12
N GLN A 112 19.54 1.25 -6.42
CA GLN A 112 19.60 2.26 -5.35
C GLN A 112 19.35 3.69 -5.84
N GLN A 113 19.50 3.96 -7.13
CA GLN A 113 19.26 5.26 -7.77
C GLN A 113 17.83 5.38 -8.32
N GLY A 114 16.99 4.37 -8.11
CA GLY A 114 15.60 4.33 -8.55
C GLY A 114 15.44 4.05 -10.04
N ASN A 115 16.44 3.44 -10.69
CA ASN A 115 16.35 3.04 -12.09
C ASN A 115 15.85 1.59 -12.19
N PRO A 116 14.98 1.27 -13.17
CA PRO A 116 14.58 -0.10 -13.46
C PRO A 116 15.77 -0.95 -13.92
N THR A 117 15.92 -2.15 -13.37
CA THR A 117 17.03 -3.08 -13.66
C THR A 117 16.60 -4.39 -14.28
N SER A 118 15.33 -4.80 -14.09
CA SER A 118 14.78 -6.02 -14.67
C SER A 118 13.30 -5.86 -14.97
N VAL A 119 12.83 -6.62 -15.96
CA VAL A 119 11.40 -6.79 -16.20
C VAL A 119 10.74 -7.47 -15.01
N GLY A 120 9.50 -7.09 -14.73
CA GLY A 120 8.65 -7.80 -13.79
C GLY A 120 7.85 -8.90 -14.47
N PHE A 121 6.94 -9.51 -13.72
CA PHE A 121 6.02 -10.54 -14.18
C PHE A 121 4.68 -9.94 -14.56
N SER A 122 4.23 -10.19 -15.79
CA SER A 122 2.88 -9.85 -16.24
C SER A 122 1.96 -11.07 -16.14
N PHE A 123 0.66 -10.83 -15.93
CA PHE A 123 -0.35 -11.88 -16.11
C PHE A 123 -0.40 -12.36 -17.56
N THR A 124 -0.75 -13.63 -17.76
CA THR A 124 -0.83 -14.25 -19.10
C THR A 124 -1.90 -13.62 -20.00
N ASP A 125 -2.95 -13.05 -19.40
CA ASP A 125 -4.07 -12.39 -20.09
C ASP A 125 -3.92 -10.86 -20.16
N SER A 126 -2.71 -10.34 -19.91
CA SER A 126 -2.41 -8.92 -20.00
C SER A 126 -2.61 -8.40 -21.43
N ASP A 127 -3.22 -7.21 -21.54
CA ASP A 127 -3.35 -6.49 -22.82
C ASP A 127 -2.02 -5.88 -23.29
N TYR A 128 -1.01 -5.85 -22.42
CA TYR A 128 0.28 -5.19 -22.64
C TYR A 128 1.42 -6.20 -22.64
N LYS A 129 2.32 -6.05 -23.60
CA LYS A 129 3.50 -6.89 -23.75
C LYS A 129 4.76 -6.06 -23.58
N TYR A 130 5.76 -6.68 -22.97
CA TYR A 130 7.09 -6.09 -22.89
C TYR A 130 7.74 -6.05 -24.28
N VAL A 131 8.40 -4.94 -24.58
CA VAL A 131 9.23 -4.73 -25.76
C VAL A 131 10.63 -4.41 -25.27
N GLU A 132 11.61 -5.20 -25.74
CA GLU A 132 13.01 -5.06 -25.32
C GLU A 132 13.64 -3.77 -25.84
N GLU A 133 13.31 -3.39 -27.08
CA GLU A 133 13.75 -2.13 -27.65
C GLU A 133 13.00 -0.94 -27.04
N LYS A 134 13.78 0.00 -26.49
CA LYS A 134 13.24 1.23 -25.90
C LYS A 134 12.57 2.11 -26.96
N LEU A 135 11.28 2.36 -26.77
CA LEU A 135 10.47 3.28 -27.57
C LEU A 135 10.75 4.73 -27.19
N SER A 136 11.87 5.26 -27.67
CA SER A 136 12.44 6.54 -27.22
C SER A 136 11.58 7.77 -27.55
N ASN A 137 10.60 7.64 -28.45
CA ASN A 137 9.64 8.68 -28.78
C ASN A 137 8.50 8.80 -27.75
N LYS A 138 8.34 7.84 -26.84
CA LYS A 138 7.29 7.89 -25.82
C LYS A 138 7.78 8.58 -24.54
N ASN A 139 6.91 9.40 -23.97
CA ASN A 139 7.14 10.17 -22.76
C ASN A 139 5.90 10.10 -21.84
N LEU A 140 5.89 10.88 -20.75
CA LEU A 140 4.79 10.88 -19.78
C LEU A 140 3.70 11.93 -20.09
N ASP A 141 3.76 12.59 -21.24
CA ASP A 141 2.82 13.67 -21.58
C ASP A 141 1.42 13.09 -21.77
N GLY A 142 0.44 13.68 -21.08
CA GLY A 142 -0.96 13.22 -21.12
C GLY A 142 -1.23 11.91 -20.37
N ILE A 143 -0.24 11.36 -19.66
CA ILE A 143 -0.40 10.13 -18.86
C ILE A 143 -0.65 10.50 -17.40
N ASN A 144 -1.73 9.98 -16.84
CA ASN A 144 -2.04 10.14 -15.43
C ASN A 144 -1.19 9.18 -14.58
N ILE A 145 -0.33 9.71 -13.72
CA ILE A 145 0.51 8.91 -12.83
C ILE A 145 -0.08 8.92 -11.43
N LEU A 146 -0.46 7.74 -10.93
CA LEU A 146 -1.04 7.57 -9.60
C LEU A 146 -0.05 6.83 -8.71
N TYR A 147 0.22 7.33 -7.51
CA TYR A 147 1.01 6.59 -6.52
C TYR A 147 0.07 5.81 -5.62
N TRP A 148 0.23 4.49 -5.58
CA TRP A 148 -0.66 3.62 -4.83
C TRP A 148 0.07 2.88 -3.71
N GLU A 149 -0.73 2.40 -2.76
CA GLU A 149 -0.31 1.46 -1.72
C GLU A 149 -1.22 0.22 -1.75
N GLU A 150 -0.62 -0.94 -2.00
CA GLU A 150 -1.33 -2.21 -2.20
C GLU A 150 -2.18 -2.63 -0.99
N GLU A 151 -1.75 -2.27 0.23
CA GLU A 151 -2.41 -2.64 1.50
C GLU A 151 -3.86 -2.15 1.60
N ASN A 152 -4.26 -1.16 0.78
CA ASN A 152 -5.60 -0.58 0.78
C ASN A 152 -6.40 -0.87 -0.50
N ASP A 153 -5.88 -1.71 -1.41
CA ASP A 153 -6.48 -1.91 -2.72
C ASP A 153 -7.50 -3.07 -2.71
N THR A 154 -8.77 -2.76 -3.00
CA THR A 154 -9.86 -3.73 -3.04
C THR A 154 -9.84 -4.61 -4.29
N ARG A 155 -9.06 -4.29 -5.32
CA ARG A 155 -8.91 -5.12 -6.54
C ARG A 155 -8.26 -6.48 -6.24
N PHE A 156 -7.60 -6.62 -5.09
CA PHE A 156 -6.84 -7.81 -4.69
C PHE A 156 -7.46 -8.59 -3.53
N LYS A 157 -8.64 -8.17 -3.05
CA LYS A 157 -9.40 -8.87 -2.01
C LYS A 157 -10.35 -9.90 -2.60
#